data_AF-A0A934X1V3-F1
#
_entry.id   AF-A0A934X1V3-F1
#
_cell.length_a   1.000
_cell.length_b   1.000
_cell.length_c   1.000
_cell.angle_alpha   90.00
_cell.angle_beta   90.00
_cell.angle_gamma   90.00
#
_symmetry.space_group_name_H-M   'P 1'
#
loop_
_entity.id
_entity.type
_entity.pdbx_description
1 polymer ?
#
loop_
_entity_poly.entity_id
_entity_poly.type
_entity_poly.pdbx_seq_one_letter_code
_entity_poly.pdbx_strand_id
1 'polypeptide(L)'
;MEEQYYSHLSGFTNWDQLDHAEDHIVFPENIGEHITIDETSLSQGELYTIVTNKAAKGQKGALIAMIKGTESEKVRSILVRKIPHHARRKVKEVT
;
A
#
# COMPACT_ATOMS: atom_id res chain seq x y z
N MET A 1 19.50 11.62 -15.03
CA MET A 1 19.06 10.28 -15.46
C MET A 1 17.76 9.87 -14.73
N GLU A 2 17.66 10.11 -13.42
CA GLU A 2 16.42 9.90 -12.63
C GLU A 2 15.23 10.75 -13.11
N GLU A 3 15.44 12.04 -13.41
CA GLU A 3 14.38 12.94 -13.91
C GLU A 3 13.74 12.45 -15.21
N GLN A 4 14.53 11.81 -16.08
CA GLN A 4 14.06 11.28 -17.36
C GLN A 4 13.24 9.99 -17.19
N TYR A 5 13.56 9.16 -16.18
CA TYR A 5 12.76 7.98 -15.83
C TYR A 5 11.41 8.38 -15.23
N TYR A 6 11.42 9.36 -14.32
CA TYR A 6 10.23 9.88 -13.66
C TYR A 6 9.24 10.54 -14.63
N SER A 7 9.74 11.28 -15.62
CA SER A 7 8.91 12.04 -16.56
C SER A 7 8.45 11.24 -17.79
N HIS A 8 9.22 10.26 -18.26
CA HIS A 8 8.98 9.64 -19.56
C HIS A 8 8.71 8.12 -19.55
N LEU A 9 9.03 7.39 -18.47
CA LEU A 9 8.96 5.92 -18.46
C LEU A 9 8.10 5.32 -17.35
N SER A 10 7.93 6.00 -16.22
CA SER A 10 7.20 5.47 -15.07
C SER A 10 5.69 5.69 -15.13
N GLY A 11 5.21 6.59 -15.99
CA GLY A 11 3.82 7.06 -15.96
C GLY A 11 3.48 7.83 -14.68
N PHE A 12 4.49 8.28 -13.92
CA PHE A 12 4.33 8.86 -12.59
C PHE A 12 3.36 10.05 -12.61
N THR A 13 3.48 10.95 -13.59
CA THR A 13 2.62 12.14 -13.74
C THR A 13 1.14 11.83 -14.04
N ASN A 14 0.82 10.60 -14.44
CA ASN A 14 -0.54 10.15 -14.78
C ASN A 14 -1.09 9.15 -13.75
N TRP A 15 -0.41 9.01 -12.60
CA TRP A 15 -0.83 8.05 -11.59
C TRP A 15 -1.99 8.62 -10.76
N ASP A 16 -3.13 7.93 -10.78
CA ASP A 16 -4.37 8.34 -10.07
C ASP A 16 -4.20 8.53 -8.55
N GLN A 17 -3.08 8.08 -7.99
CA GLN A 17 -2.78 8.21 -6.57
C GLN A 17 -1.87 9.38 -6.22
N LEU A 18 -1.37 10.14 -7.19
CA LEU A 18 -0.44 11.26 -6.96
C LEU A 18 -0.88 12.21 -5.84
N ASP A 19 -2.13 12.64 -5.86
CA ASP A 19 -2.68 13.62 -4.89
C ASP A 19 -2.58 13.15 -3.43
N HIS A 20 -2.47 11.83 -3.20
CA HIS A 20 -2.40 11.25 -1.87
C HIS A 20 -1.21 10.30 -1.66
N ALA A 21 -0.33 10.15 -2.66
CA ALA A 21 0.77 9.20 -2.64
C ALA A 21 1.81 9.52 -1.56
N GLU A 22 1.90 10.79 -1.13
CA GLU A 22 2.71 11.20 0.01
C GLU A 22 2.20 10.66 1.35
N ASP A 23 0.90 10.37 1.45
CA ASP A 23 0.24 9.90 2.67
C ASP A 23 -0.11 8.41 2.64
N HIS A 24 -0.61 7.91 1.51
CA HIS A 24 -0.93 6.51 1.34
C HIS A 24 -1.06 6.10 -0.13
N ILE A 25 -0.73 4.84 -0.38
CA ILE A 25 -0.91 4.16 -1.65
C ILE A 25 -1.68 2.87 -1.37
N VAL A 26 -2.73 2.57 -2.14
CA VAL A 26 -3.57 1.38 -1.91
C VAL A 26 -3.94 0.70 -3.22
N PHE A 27 -3.75 -0.61 -3.31
CA PHE A 27 -4.12 -1.47 -4.43
C PHE A 27 -5.13 -2.53 -3.94
N PRO A 28 -6.44 -2.21 -3.89
CA PRO A 28 -7.47 -3.13 -3.40
C PRO A 28 -7.54 -4.45 -4.18
N GLU A 29 -7.17 -4.43 -5.45
CA GLU A 29 -7.10 -5.59 -6.36
C GLU A 29 -6.07 -6.63 -5.92
N ASN A 30 -5.07 -6.24 -5.14
CA ASN A 30 -4.00 -7.12 -4.66
C ASN A 30 -4.39 -7.89 -3.38
N ILE A 31 -5.57 -7.64 -2.81
CA ILE A 31 -6.05 -8.35 -1.61
C ILE A 31 -6.17 -9.85 -1.87
N GLY A 32 -5.46 -10.62 -1.04
CA GLY A 32 -5.51 -12.08 -1.00
C GLY A 32 -6.08 -12.62 0.32
N GLU A 33 -6.11 -13.94 0.45
CA GLU A 33 -6.59 -14.60 1.68
C GLU A 33 -5.62 -14.47 2.86
N HIS A 34 -4.33 -14.33 2.58
CA HIS A 34 -3.27 -14.24 3.58
C HIS A 34 -2.52 -12.93 3.37
N ILE A 35 -2.62 -12.04 4.35
CA ILE A 35 -1.96 -10.73 4.28
C ILE A 35 -0.97 -10.58 5.43
N THR A 36 0.01 -9.71 5.25
CA THR A 36 0.95 -9.32 6.29
C THR A 36 0.88 -7.82 6.53
N ILE A 37 0.96 -7.39 7.79
CA ILE A 37 1.01 -5.99 8.18
C ILE A 37 2.32 -5.73 8.91
N ASP A 38 3.16 -4.89 8.33
CA ASP A 38 4.47 -4.53 8.87
C ASP A 38 4.58 -3.03 9.10
N GLU A 39 5.43 -2.64 10.04
CA GLU A 39 5.83 -1.25 10.27
C GLU A 39 7.30 -1.06 9.87
N THR A 40 7.58 -0.04 9.06
CA THR A 40 8.94 0.27 8.62
C THR A 40 9.24 1.75 8.75
N SER A 41 10.48 2.11 9.04
CA SER A 41 10.96 3.49 8.95
C SER A 41 11.64 3.71 7.61
N LEU A 42 11.07 4.60 6.80
CA LEU A 42 11.78 5.19 5.67
C LEU A 42 12.52 6.42 6.23
N SER A 43 13.75 6.65 5.75
CA SER A 43 14.71 7.68 6.19
C SER A 43 14.20 8.83 7.08
N GLN A 44 14.98 9.19 8.11
CA GLN A 44 14.71 10.33 9.01
C GLN A 44 13.41 10.23 9.85
N GLY A 45 13.03 9.03 10.26
CA GLY A 45 11.98 8.84 11.27
C GLY A 45 10.56 8.84 10.72
N GLU A 46 10.39 8.81 9.40
CA GLU A 46 9.07 8.61 8.81
C GLU A 46 8.68 7.13 8.92
N LEU A 47 7.72 6.84 9.80
CA LEU A 47 7.17 5.50 9.95
C LEU A 47 6.08 5.27 8.90
N TYR A 48 6.03 4.05 8.37
CA TYR A 48 5.02 3.60 7.42
C TYR A 48 4.48 2.24 7.85
N THR A 49 3.17 2.06 7.71
CA THR A 49 2.55 0.74 7.73
C THR A 49 2.44 0.19 6.32
N ILE A 50 2.98 -1.00 6.09
CA ILE A 50 2.93 -1.72 4.82
C ILE A 50 2.00 -2.91 4.98
N VAL A 51 1.08 -3.07 4.03
CA VAL A 51 0.20 -4.23 3.92
C VAL A 51 0.56 -4.99 2.66
N THR A 52 0.87 -6.29 2.78
CA THR A 52 1.25 -7.13 1.64
C THR A 52 0.42 -8.41 1.53
N ASN A 53 0.26 -8.91 0.31
CA ASN A 53 -0.31 -10.21 0.00
C ASN A 53 0.79 -11.27 0.03
N LYS A 54 0.74 -12.15 1.04
CA LYS A 54 1.72 -13.21 1.26
C LYS A 54 1.79 -14.20 0.11
N ALA A 55 0.67 -14.45 -0.58
CA ALA A 55 0.61 -15.39 -1.70
C ALA A 55 1.40 -14.93 -2.92
N ALA A 56 1.60 -13.61 -3.09
CA ALA A 56 2.35 -13.04 -4.20
C ALA A 56 3.88 -13.10 -4.03
N LYS A 57 4.39 -13.53 -2.86
CA LYS A 57 5.82 -13.80 -2.61
C LYS A 57 6.76 -12.65 -3.02
N GLY A 58 6.36 -11.40 -2.76
CA GLY A 58 7.16 -10.21 -3.08
C GLY A 58 7.20 -9.83 -4.58
N GLN A 59 6.40 -10.48 -5.42
CA GLN A 59 6.29 -10.16 -6.85
C GLN A 59 5.24 -9.07 -7.10
N LYS A 60 5.02 -8.73 -8.37
CA LYS A 60 3.93 -7.82 -8.78
C LYS A 60 2.60 -8.32 -8.21
N GLY A 61 1.87 -7.43 -7.56
CA GLY A 61 0.62 -7.76 -6.87
C GLY A 61 0.79 -8.10 -5.38
N ALA A 62 2.02 -8.04 -4.84
CA ALA A 62 2.26 -8.23 -3.42
C ALA A 62 1.88 -7.01 -2.58
N LEU A 63 2.10 -5.78 -3.06
CA LEU A 63 1.79 -4.58 -2.28
C LEU A 63 0.29 -4.31 -2.30
N ILE A 64 -0.36 -4.32 -1.13
CA ILE A 64 -1.76 -3.97 -0.96
C ILE A 64 -1.90 -2.52 -0.52
N ALA A 65 -1.10 -2.09 0.45
CA ALA A 65 -1.11 -0.70 0.91
C ALA A 65 0.24 -0.29 1.47
N MET A 66 0.55 0.99 1.37
CA MET A 66 1.63 1.66 2.09
C MET A 66 1.03 2.95 2.65
N ILE A 67 1.10 3.15 3.97
CA ILE A 67 0.41 4.25 4.66
C ILE A 67 1.41 4.94 5.56
N LYS A 68 1.48 6.27 5.50
CA LYS A 68 2.33 7.08 6.37
C LYS A 68 1.79 7.15 7.80
N GLY A 69 2.63 6.74 8.74
CA GLY A 69 2.35 6.59 10.16
C GLY A 69 1.97 5.15 10.53
N THR A 70 2.05 4.86 11.82
CA THR A 70 1.76 3.53 12.42
C THR A 70 0.55 3.55 13.36
N GLU A 71 -0.16 4.68 13.42
CA GLU A 71 -1.35 4.81 14.25
C GLU A 71 -2.49 3.91 13.73
N SER A 72 -2.86 2.90 14.51
CA SER A 72 -3.83 1.88 14.12
C SER A 72 -5.19 2.43 13.68
N GLU A 73 -5.69 3.48 14.33
CA GLU A 73 -6.96 4.12 13.97
C GLU A 73 -6.89 4.78 12.59
N LYS A 74 -5.80 5.52 12.33
CA LYS A 74 -5.53 6.16 11.04
C LYS A 74 -5.42 5.10 9.94
N VAL A 75 -4.58 4.09 10.15
CA VAL A 75 -4.36 2.98 9.21
C VAL A 75 -5.67 2.26 8.92
N ARG A 76 -6.42 1.86 9.95
CA ARG A 76 -7.73 1.20 9.78
C ARG A 76 -8.70 2.06 8.99
N SER A 77 -8.77 3.37 9.29
CA SER A 77 -9.70 4.27 8.60
C SER A 77 -9.43 4.33 7.09
N ILE A 78 -8.15 4.37 6.69
CA ILE A 78 -7.72 4.38 5.29
C ILE A 78 -8.06 3.05 4.63
N LEU A 79 -7.69 1.92 5.25
CA LEU A 79 -7.97 0.58 4.72
C LEU A 79 -9.48 0.33 4.56
N VAL A 80 -10.30 0.74 5.52
CA VAL A 80 -11.76 0.57 5.46
C VAL A 80 -12.39 1.40 4.34
N ARG A 81 -11.90 2.63 4.12
CA ARG A 81 -12.41 3.56 3.10
C ARG A 81 -11.95 3.16 1.69
N LYS A 82 -10.70 2.71 1.54
CA LYS A 82 -10.09 2.43 0.23
C LYS A 82 -10.29 0.99 -0.23
N ILE A 83 -10.44 0.03 0.68
CA ILE A 83 -10.62 -1.38 0.35
C ILE A 83 -12.09 -1.78 0.53
N PRO A 84 -12.80 -2.17 -0.55
CA PRO A 84 -14.19 -2.57 -0.49
C PRO A 84 -14.42 -3.70 0.53
N HIS A 85 -15.58 -3.67 1.17
CA HIS A 85 -15.94 -4.68 2.19
C HIS A 85 -15.85 -6.13 1.67
N HIS A 86 -16.27 -6.37 0.43
CA HIS A 86 -16.21 -7.70 -0.17
C HIS A 86 -14.77 -8.21 -0.37
N ALA A 87 -13.81 -7.30 -0.63
CA ALA A 87 -12.40 -7.66 -0.74
C ALA A 87 -11.83 -7.96 0.64
N ARG A 88 -12.11 -7.13 1.64
CA ARG A 88 -11.69 -7.36 3.04
C ARG A 88 -12.17 -8.70 3.61
N ARG A 89 -13.38 -9.14 3.23
CA ARG A 89 -13.94 -10.45 3.62
C ARG A 89 -13.21 -11.66 3.04
N LYS A 90 -12.33 -11.49 2.05
CA LYS A 90 -11.51 -12.58 1.50
C LYS A 90 -10.36 -12.95 2.45
N VAL A 91 -9.93 -12.00 3.29
CA VAL A 91 -8.82 -12.20 4.23
C VAL A 91 -9.23 -13.22 5.28
N LYS A 92 -8.43 -14.29 5.41
CA LYS A 92 -8.58 -15.36 6.39
C LYS A 92 -7.54 -15.25 7.50
N GLU A 93 -6.36 -14.75 7.17
CA GLU A 93 -5.24 -14.62 8.10
C GLU A 93 -4.51 -13.29 7.89
N VAL A 94 -4.13 -12.68 9.00
CA VAL A 94 -3.22 -11.54 9.07
C VAL A 94 -2.02 -11.99 9.90
N THR A 95 -0.84 -11.99 9.30
CA THR A 95 0.45 -12.22 9.99
C THR A 95 1.13 -10.89 10.26
#